data_AF-A0A1H8JYU8-F1
#
_entry.id   AF-A0A1H8JYU8-F1
#
_cell.length_a   1.000
_cell.length_b   1.000
_cell.length_c   1.000
_cell.angle_alpha   90.00
_cell.angle_beta   90.00
_cell.angle_gamma   90.00
#
_symmetry.space_group_name_H-M   'P 1'
#
loop_
_entity.id
_entity.type
_entity.pdbx_description
1 polymer ?
#
loop_
_entity_poly.entity_id
_entity_poly.type
_entity_poly.pdbx_seq_one_letter_code
_entity_poly.pdbx_strand_id
1 'polypeptide(L)'
;MKRAQQVQNRWNGWLHWLGWPGESVDERSSRAAGGTGKLPRYDQYHLTRREFHIAACAGYLIVFIAAYLFYHSMIAAAVLAVAGIAAPRFHRQSLLARRRLRLSLQFKEALYSIASSLAAGRSVENAFVTALTDLRLLYPNPQTDILIEFEIIEARMAFGESLEQALLDFSRRACMDDIAQFADVFATCKRSGGDLVEVIRRTSQTIGEKLDIQQDIAVMIAQKRFESRIMMAVPFVFLAFMSFAAPDYMAPLYGGIGYVLLTAALLILGLCYALMIRIMNIRM
;
A
#
# COMPACT_ATOMS: atom_id res chain seq x y z
N MET A 1 5.50 11.81 38.21
CA MET A 1 5.68 10.63 37.34
C MET A 1 4.56 10.43 36.31
N LYS A 2 3.26 10.57 36.63
CA LYS A 2 2.15 10.41 35.64
C LYS A 2 2.19 11.36 34.42
N ARG A 3 2.68 12.60 34.56
CA ARG A 3 2.80 13.57 33.43
C ARG A 3 3.84 13.17 32.36
N ALA A 4 4.94 12.52 32.74
CA ALA A 4 5.98 12.10 31.78
C ALA A 4 5.50 10.92 30.92
N GLN A 5 4.78 9.96 31.52
CA GLN A 5 4.19 8.82 30.82
C GLN A 5 3.08 9.22 29.83
N GLN A 6 2.29 10.24 30.18
CA GLN A 6 1.22 10.75 29.33
C GLN A 6 1.77 11.54 28.11
N VAL A 7 2.91 12.20 28.27
CA VAL A 7 3.63 12.84 27.15
C VAL A 7 4.26 11.77 26.26
N GLN A 8 4.94 10.76 26.82
CA GLN A 8 5.51 9.65 26.05
C GLN A 8 4.46 8.92 25.20
N ASN A 9 3.26 8.65 25.75
CA ASN A 9 2.16 8.04 25.00
C ASN A 9 1.60 8.93 23.88
N ARG A 10 1.57 10.25 24.05
CA ARG A 10 1.17 11.19 23.00
C ARG A 10 2.18 11.23 21.85
N TRP A 11 3.48 11.24 22.17
CA TRP A 11 4.55 11.18 21.17
C TRP A 11 4.54 9.86 20.40
N ASN A 12 4.34 8.73 21.09
CA ASN A 12 4.21 7.42 20.45
C ASN A 12 2.99 7.35 19.52
N GLY A 13 1.84 7.92 19.91
CA GLY A 13 0.67 8.02 19.03
C GLY A 13 0.92 8.87 17.78
N TRP A 14 1.64 9.98 17.93
CA TRP A 14 2.02 10.86 16.82
C TRP A 14 3.03 10.20 15.87
N LEU A 15 4.02 9.48 16.42
CA LEU A 15 5.03 8.72 15.68
C LEU A 15 4.39 7.53 14.95
N HIS A 16 3.49 6.78 15.59
CA HIS A 16 2.71 5.72 14.92
C HIS A 16 1.79 6.28 13.83
N TRP A 17 1.19 7.45 14.04
CA TRP A 17 0.44 8.16 12.99
C TRP A 17 1.35 8.55 11.82
N LEU A 18 2.60 8.94 12.07
CA LEU A 18 3.56 9.26 11.01
C LEU A 18 4.08 8.04 10.25
N GLY A 19 3.87 6.83 10.78
CA GLY A 19 4.40 5.59 10.23
C GLY A 19 5.80 5.24 10.74
N TRP A 20 6.18 5.76 11.91
CA TRP A 20 7.43 5.40 12.58
C TRP A 20 7.53 3.88 12.73
N PRO A 21 8.66 3.29 12.32
CA PRO A 21 8.95 1.90 12.62
C PRO A 21 9.18 1.80 14.13
N GLY A 22 8.17 1.34 14.87
CA GLY A 22 8.41 0.77 16.20
C GLY A 22 9.53 -0.28 16.13
N GLU A 23 10.10 -0.66 17.28
CA GLU A 23 11.30 -1.48 17.45
C GLU A 23 11.33 -2.87 16.74
N SER A 24 10.40 -3.20 15.84
CA SER A 24 10.31 -4.49 15.16
C SER A 24 11.17 -4.63 13.89
N VAL A 25 11.96 -3.61 13.50
CA VAL A 25 12.73 -3.64 12.23
C VAL A 25 13.86 -4.69 12.22
N ASP A 26 14.26 -5.22 13.37
CA ASP A 26 15.20 -6.34 13.42
C ASP A 26 14.56 -7.70 13.09
N GLU A 27 13.23 -7.78 12.86
CA GLU A 27 12.56 -9.05 12.49
C GLU A 27 12.95 -9.60 11.10
N ARG A 28 13.45 -8.77 10.18
CA ARG A 28 14.04 -9.29 8.92
C ARG A 28 15.39 -9.96 9.13
N SER A 29 16.14 -9.53 10.14
CA SER A 29 17.43 -10.16 10.50
C SER A 29 17.23 -11.41 11.37
N SER A 30 16.20 -11.42 12.24
CA SER A 30 15.85 -12.62 13.02
C SER A 30 14.98 -13.64 12.27
N ARG A 31 14.40 -13.30 11.11
CA ARG A 31 13.84 -14.31 10.17
C ARG A 31 14.88 -15.31 9.65
N ALA A 32 16.17 -14.93 9.63
CA ALA A 32 17.26 -15.84 9.31
C ALA A 32 17.71 -16.68 10.54
N ALA A 33 17.26 -16.32 11.74
CA ALA A 33 17.69 -16.93 13.00
C ALA A 33 16.48 -17.20 13.90
N GLY A 34 15.78 -18.31 13.65
CA GLY A 34 15.03 -19.05 14.67
C GLY A 34 13.81 -18.37 15.31
N GLY A 35 12.62 -18.83 14.91
CA GLY A 35 11.43 -19.02 15.75
C GLY A 35 11.10 -18.01 16.86
N THR A 36 10.20 -17.06 16.55
CA THR A 36 9.23 -16.54 17.53
C THR A 36 7.85 -16.49 16.88
N GLY A 37 6.91 -17.27 17.42
CA GLY A 37 5.63 -17.64 16.81
C GLY A 37 4.58 -16.54 16.81
N LYS A 38 4.54 -15.74 15.75
CA LYS A 38 3.37 -14.94 15.36
C LYS A 38 3.10 -15.15 13.88
N LEU A 39 1.87 -15.56 13.56
CA LEU A 39 1.43 -15.78 12.18
C LEU A 39 1.48 -14.47 11.39
N PRO A 40 1.68 -14.54 10.05
CA PRO A 40 1.71 -13.35 9.20
C PRO A 40 0.40 -12.55 9.31
N ARG A 41 0.52 -11.23 9.38
CA ARG A 41 -0.62 -10.31 9.24
C ARG A 41 -0.45 -9.44 8.00
N TYR A 42 -1.55 -9.23 7.29
CA TYR A 42 -1.61 -8.46 6.04
C TYR A 42 -2.41 -7.16 6.18
N ASP A 43 -2.86 -6.85 7.39
CA ASP A 43 -3.55 -5.61 7.74
C ASP A 43 -2.60 -4.42 7.80
N GLN A 44 -1.33 -4.64 8.17
CA GLN A 44 -0.36 -3.58 8.42
C GLN A 44 0.95 -3.79 7.65
N TYR A 45 1.42 -2.71 7.01
CA TYR A 45 2.77 -2.64 6.47
C TYR A 45 3.65 -1.86 7.46
N HIS A 46 4.77 -2.44 7.87
CA HIS A 46 5.79 -1.75 8.67
C HIS A 46 6.88 -1.25 7.74
N LEU A 47 7.12 0.06 7.71
CA LEU A 47 8.24 0.60 6.96
C LEU A 47 9.54 0.27 7.66
N THR A 48 10.57 -0.01 6.89
CA THR A 48 11.94 -0.07 7.39
C THR A 48 12.39 1.34 7.78
N ARG A 49 13.24 1.48 8.82
CA ARG A 49 13.83 2.77 9.21
C ARG A 49 14.48 3.50 8.02
N ARG A 50 15.17 2.77 7.13
CA ARG A 50 15.76 3.33 5.91
C ARG A 50 14.72 3.87 4.94
N GLU A 51 13.66 3.11 4.67
CA GLU A 51 12.57 3.52 3.76
C GLU A 51 11.82 4.75 4.30
N PHE A 52 11.62 4.83 5.62
CA PHE A 52 11.03 5.98 6.27
C PHE A 52 11.88 7.24 6.10
N HIS A 53 13.18 7.17 6.40
CA HIS A 53 14.08 8.32 6.26
C HIS A 53 14.24 8.75 4.80
N ILE A 54 14.35 7.81 3.86
CA ILE A 54 14.41 8.12 2.43
C ILE A 54 13.13 8.84 1.98
N ALA A 55 11.95 8.33 2.35
CA ALA A 55 10.68 8.96 2.00
C ALA A 55 10.52 10.34 2.63
N ALA A 56 10.95 10.52 3.88
CA ALA A 56 10.91 11.79 4.59
C ALA A 56 11.88 12.82 3.99
N CYS A 57 13.12 12.42 3.71
CA CYS A 57 14.12 13.28 3.08
C CYS A 57 13.72 13.68 1.66
N ALA A 58 13.20 12.74 0.87
CA ALA A 58 12.71 13.02 -0.47
C ALA A 58 11.52 13.99 -0.44
N GLY A 59 10.56 13.78 0.47
CA GLY A 59 9.43 14.68 0.67
C GLY A 59 9.86 16.09 1.09
N TYR A 60 10.77 16.18 2.05
CA TYR A 60 11.36 17.45 2.50
C TYR A 60 12.06 18.18 1.36
N LEU A 61 12.93 17.50 0.60
CA LEU A 61 13.69 18.08 -0.50
C LEU A 61 12.78 18.64 -1.60
N ILE A 62 11.73 17.91 -1.98
CA ILE A 62 10.79 18.35 -3.02
C ILE A 62 10.06 19.62 -2.59
N VAL A 63 9.53 19.67 -1.36
CA VAL A 63 8.83 20.85 -0.85
C VAL A 63 9.78 22.03 -0.65
N PHE A 64 11.01 21.76 -0.20
CA PHE A 64 12.05 22.78 -0.05
C PHE A 64 12.38 23.44 -1.39
N ILE A 65 12.63 22.66 -2.45
CA ILE A 65 12.94 23.20 -3.79
C ILE A 65 11.76 24.02 -4.33
N ALA A 66 10.53 23.49 -4.20
CA ALA A 66 9.33 24.19 -4.65
C ALA A 66 9.12 25.53 -3.93
N ALA A 67 9.31 25.55 -2.60
CA ALA A 67 9.16 26.76 -1.79
C ALA A 67 10.31 27.76 -2.01
N TYR A 68 11.54 27.28 -2.19
CA TYR A 68 12.68 28.13 -2.50
C TYR A 68 12.47 28.87 -3.83
N LEU A 69 11.96 28.18 -4.85
CA LEU A 69 11.69 28.77 -6.15
C LEU A 69 10.65 29.91 -6.07
N PHE A 70 9.68 29.82 -5.16
CA PHE A 70 8.64 30.82 -4.95
C PHE A 70 9.09 32.03 -4.13
N TYR A 71 9.85 31.82 -3.05
CA TYR A 71 10.16 32.90 -2.09
C TYR A 71 11.58 33.43 -2.19
N HIS A 72 12.50 32.75 -2.90
CA HIS A 72 13.95 33.05 -2.91
C HIS A 72 14.57 33.17 -1.49
N SER A 73 13.88 32.63 -0.47
CA SER A 73 14.26 32.70 0.94
C SER A 73 14.47 31.30 1.49
N MET A 74 15.69 31.03 1.94
CA MET A 74 16.06 29.73 2.53
C MET A 74 15.26 29.43 3.81
N ILE A 75 14.92 30.48 4.59
CA ILE A 75 14.20 30.35 5.86
C ILE A 75 12.74 29.97 5.60
N ALA A 76 12.06 30.67 4.68
CA ALA A 76 10.68 30.35 4.32
C ALA A 76 10.55 28.95 3.71
N ALA A 77 11.52 28.56 2.87
CA ALA A 77 11.58 27.23 2.27
C ALA A 77 11.77 26.12 3.32
N ALA A 78 12.66 26.33 4.30
CA ALA A 78 12.89 25.36 5.37
C ALA A 78 11.64 25.14 6.25
N VAL A 79 10.91 26.21 6.58
CA VAL A 79 9.68 26.12 7.39
C VAL A 79 8.59 25.35 6.64
N LEU A 80 8.39 25.63 5.34
CA LEU A 80 7.38 24.92 4.53
C LEU A 80 7.75 23.46 4.27
N ALA A 81 9.05 23.15 4.16
CA ALA A 81 9.54 21.79 3.92
C ALA A 81 9.18 20.79 5.05
N VAL A 82 8.90 21.28 6.25
CA VAL A 82 8.37 20.46 7.37
C VAL A 82 7.06 19.76 7.00
N ALA A 83 6.23 20.35 6.12
CA ALA A 83 5.02 19.71 5.61
C ALA A 83 5.31 18.42 4.82
N GLY A 84 6.52 18.28 4.24
CA GLY A 84 6.98 17.10 3.52
C GLY A 84 7.15 15.85 4.41
N ILE A 85 7.16 16.01 5.73
CA ILE A 85 7.25 14.92 6.71
C ILE A 85 6.00 14.01 6.69
N ALA A 86 4.89 14.44 6.07
CA ALA A 86 3.72 13.59 5.84
C ALA A 86 3.93 12.52 4.73
N ALA A 87 4.97 12.65 3.89
CA ALA A 87 5.22 11.75 2.75
C ALA A 87 5.35 10.25 3.09
N PRO A 88 6.03 9.83 4.19
CA PRO A 88 6.16 8.42 4.55
C PRO A 88 4.80 7.74 4.81
N ARG A 89 3.81 8.49 5.31
CA ARG A 89 2.47 7.95 5.57
C ARG A 89 1.75 7.55 4.28
N PHE A 90 1.85 8.37 3.23
CA PHE A 90 1.31 8.05 1.91
C PHE A 90 2.06 6.88 1.27
N HIS A 91 3.39 6.85 1.42
CA HIS A 91 4.20 5.74 0.91
C HIS A 91 3.81 4.41 1.55
N ARG A 92 3.59 4.39 2.88
CA ARG A 92 3.10 3.22 3.62
C ARG A 92 1.82 2.64 3.05
N GLN A 93 0.82 3.49 2.82
CA GLN A 93 -0.48 3.07 2.32
C GLN A 93 -0.36 2.49 0.91
N SER A 94 0.47 3.10 0.06
CA SER A 94 0.74 2.58 -1.28
C SER A 94 1.40 1.20 -1.26
N LEU A 95 2.40 0.99 -0.38
CA LEU A 95 3.05 -0.32 -0.24
C LEU A 95 2.09 -1.40 0.28
N LEU A 96 1.23 -1.06 1.24
CA LEU A 96 0.19 -1.97 1.72
C LEU A 96 -0.79 -2.36 0.61
N ALA A 97 -1.27 -1.38 -0.16
CA ALA A 97 -2.17 -1.63 -1.29
C ALA A 97 -1.52 -2.55 -2.34
N ARG A 98 -0.24 -2.30 -2.68
CA ARG A 98 0.51 -3.16 -3.61
C ARG A 98 0.69 -4.59 -3.09
N ARG A 99 0.94 -4.76 -1.80
CA ARG A 99 1.05 -6.08 -1.17
C ARG A 99 -0.28 -6.83 -1.24
N ARG A 100 -1.39 -6.18 -0.93
CA ARG A 100 -2.74 -6.76 -1.01
C ARG A 100 -3.11 -7.14 -2.45
N LEU A 101 -2.84 -6.26 -3.42
CA LEU A 101 -3.06 -6.55 -4.84
C LEU A 101 -2.28 -7.81 -5.28
N ARG A 102 -1.02 -7.92 -4.87
CA ARG A 102 -0.20 -9.11 -5.15
C ARG A 102 -0.78 -10.37 -4.51
N LEU A 103 -1.26 -10.28 -3.26
CA LEU A 103 -1.90 -11.39 -2.58
C LEU A 103 -3.21 -11.80 -3.27
N SER A 104 -4.03 -10.86 -3.77
CA SER A 104 -5.23 -11.15 -4.56
C SER A 104 -4.90 -11.92 -5.85
N LEU A 105 -3.86 -11.50 -6.57
CA LEU A 105 -3.38 -12.18 -7.78
C LEU A 105 -2.93 -13.61 -7.48
N GLN A 106 -2.09 -13.76 -6.46
CA GLN A 106 -1.60 -15.05 -5.99
C GLN A 106 -2.72 -15.98 -5.53
N PHE A 107 -3.72 -15.43 -4.83
CA PHE A 107 -4.87 -16.17 -4.38
C PHE A 107 -5.76 -16.63 -5.55
N LYS A 108 -5.97 -15.78 -6.57
CA LYS A 108 -6.67 -16.17 -7.82
C LYS A 108 -6.01 -17.38 -8.48
N GLU A 109 -4.69 -17.38 -8.59
CA GLU A 109 -3.91 -18.49 -9.18
C GLU A 109 -3.98 -19.76 -8.32
N ALA A 110 -3.94 -19.61 -7.00
CA ALA A 110 -4.14 -20.72 -6.08
C ALA A 110 -5.53 -21.36 -6.28
N LEU A 111 -6.59 -20.55 -6.36
CA LEU A 111 -7.95 -21.04 -6.64
C LEU A 111 -8.04 -21.75 -8.00
N TYR A 112 -7.32 -21.28 -9.01
CA TYR A 112 -7.29 -21.94 -10.32
C TYR A 112 -6.66 -23.35 -10.25
N SER A 113 -5.54 -23.49 -9.55
CA SER A 113 -4.92 -24.81 -9.32
C SER A 113 -5.82 -25.74 -8.49
N ILE A 114 -6.48 -25.22 -7.44
CA ILE A 114 -7.44 -26.00 -6.65
C ILE A 114 -8.61 -26.47 -7.52
N ALA A 115 -9.19 -25.59 -8.34
CA ALA A 115 -10.30 -25.93 -9.23
C ALA A 115 -9.90 -27.04 -10.22
N SER A 116 -8.69 -26.95 -10.79
CA SER A 116 -8.16 -27.97 -11.70
C SER A 116 -7.97 -29.32 -11.00
N SER A 117 -7.43 -29.31 -9.78
CA SER A 117 -7.23 -30.51 -8.96
C SER A 117 -8.55 -31.18 -8.58
N LEU A 118 -9.56 -30.40 -8.20
CA LEU A 118 -10.89 -30.91 -7.90
C LEU A 118 -11.60 -31.46 -9.13
N ALA A 119 -11.46 -30.80 -10.29
CA ALA A 119 -11.99 -31.28 -11.55
C ALA A 119 -11.37 -32.63 -11.98
N ALA A 120 -10.14 -32.91 -11.54
CA ALA A 120 -9.49 -34.22 -11.69
C ALA A 120 -9.97 -35.28 -10.67
N GLY A 121 -11.00 -34.97 -9.87
CA GLY A 121 -11.61 -35.89 -8.90
C GLY A 121 -10.86 -36.01 -7.58
N ARG A 122 -9.89 -35.13 -7.28
CA ARG A 122 -9.19 -35.12 -5.99
C ARG A 122 -10.12 -34.59 -4.89
N SER A 123 -9.89 -35.02 -3.64
CA SER A 123 -10.53 -34.39 -2.48
C SER A 123 -10.08 -32.94 -2.34
N VAL A 124 -10.88 -32.13 -1.65
CA VAL A 124 -10.63 -30.70 -1.44
C VAL A 124 -9.34 -30.48 -0.67
N GLU A 125 -9.11 -31.28 0.37
CA GLU A 125 -7.90 -31.24 1.18
C GLU A 125 -6.66 -31.53 0.32
N ASN A 126 -6.73 -32.54 -0.55
CA ASN A 126 -5.63 -32.88 -1.45
C ASN A 126 -5.44 -31.84 -2.56
N ALA A 127 -6.50 -31.16 -2.98
CA ALA A 127 -6.43 -30.05 -3.93
C ALA A 127 -5.65 -28.86 -3.37
N PHE A 128 -5.77 -28.55 -2.07
CA PHE A 128 -4.96 -27.51 -1.43
C PHE A 128 -3.47 -27.90 -1.33
N VAL A 129 -3.17 -29.17 -1.02
CA VAL A 129 -1.79 -29.70 -1.01
C VAL A 129 -1.17 -29.66 -2.41
N THR A 130 -1.95 -30.05 -3.42
CA THR A 130 -1.52 -29.99 -4.83
C THR A 130 -1.27 -28.54 -5.26
N ALA A 131 -2.16 -27.62 -4.88
CA ALA A 131 -2.02 -26.21 -5.19
C ALA A 131 -0.78 -25.57 -4.58
N LEU A 132 -0.37 -25.96 -3.36
CA LEU A 132 0.89 -25.51 -2.80
C LEU A 132 2.09 -25.95 -3.66
N THR A 133 2.05 -27.17 -4.19
CA THR A 133 3.11 -27.69 -5.07
C THR A 133 3.16 -26.92 -6.38
N ASP A 134 2.00 -26.66 -7.01
CA ASP A 134 1.91 -25.87 -8.24
C ASP A 134 2.38 -24.42 -8.01
N LEU A 135 1.98 -23.81 -6.90
CA LEU A 135 2.40 -22.45 -6.53
C LEU A 135 3.91 -22.36 -6.32
N ARG A 136 4.58 -23.40 -5.79
CA ARG A 136 6.04 -23.41 -5.64
C ARG A 136 6.76 -23.41 -6.99
N LEU A 137 6.16 -23.99 -8.02
CA LEU A 137 6.67 -23.93 -9.40
C LEU A 137 6.48 -22.54 -10.01
N LEU A 138 5.34 -21.90 -9.73
CA LEU A 138 5.02 -20.56 -10.21
C LEU A 138 5.83 -19.46 -9.50
N TYR A 139 6.10 -19.65 -8.20
CA TYR A 139 6.77 -18.69 -7.34
C TYR A 139 8.07 -19.26 -6.76
N PRO A 140 9.22 -19.04 -7.41
CA PRO A 140 10.51 -19.57 -6.95
C PRO A 140 10.99 -18.94 -5.63
N ASN A 141 10.42 -17.81 -5.20
CA ASN A 141 10.75 -17.18 -3.93
C ASN A 141 9.89 -17.78 -2.80
N PRO A 142 10.48 -18.50 -1.82
CA PRO A 142 9.73 -19.11 -0.72
C PRO A 142 9.11 -18.06 0.23
N GLN A 143 9.59 -16.82 0.21
CA GLN A 143 9.01 -15.73 1.02
C GLN A 143 7.76 -15.11 0.38
N THR A 144 7.16 -15.78 -0.60
CA THR A 144 5.93 -15.34 -1.23
C THR A 144 4.75 -15.47 -0.26
N ASP A 145 3.97 -14.41 -0.13
CA ASP A 145 2.90 -14.30 0.87
C ASP A 145 1.90 -15.48 0.79
N ILE A 146 1.49 -15.92 -0.41
CA ILE A 146 0.57 -17.06 -0.57
C ILE A 146 1.20 -18.41 -0.23
N LEU A 147 2.49 -18.60 -0.51
CA LEU A 147 3.20 -19.86 -0.22
C LEU A 147 3.23 -20.10 1.29
N ILE A 148 3.60 -19.07 2.04
CA ILE A 148 3.63 -19.10 3.50
C ILE A 148 2.24 -19.46 4.05
N GLU A 149 1.18 -18.88 3.50
CA GLU A 149 -0.19 -19.13 3.97
C GLU A 149 -0.68 -20.53 3.63
N PHE A 150 -0.38 -21.05 2.44
CA PHE A 150 -0.73 -22.41 2.06
C PHE A 150 0.09 -23.45 2.84
N GLU A 151 1.36 -23.16 3.17
CA GLU A 151 2.17 -23.98 4.08
C GLU A 151 1.58 -24.02 5.50
N ILE A 152 1.09 -22.88 6.00
CA ILE A 152 0.40 -22.82 7.30
C ILE A 152 -0.90 -23.65 7.27
N ILE A 153 -1.68 -23.55 6.18
CA ILE A 153 -2.92 -24.32 6.01
C ILE A 153 -2.61 -25.82 5.94
N GLU A 154 -1.64 -26.24 5.14
CA GLU A 154 -1.19 -27.64 5.05
C GLU A 154 -0.73 -28.18 6.40
N ALA A 155 0.13 -27.44 7.11
CA ALA A 155 0.62 -27.84 8.42
C ALA A 155 -0.52 -28.01 9.43
N ARG A 156 -1.49 -27.08 9.46
CA ARG A 156 -2.67 -27.17 10.34
C ARG A 156 -3.54 -28.37 10.04
N MET A 157 -3.77 -28.67 8.76
CA MET A 157 -4.50 -29.88 8.36
C MET A 157 -3.75 -31.15 8.80
N ALA A 158 -2.42 -31.17 8.71
CA ALA A 158 -1.60 -32.29 9.19
C ALA A 158 -1.69 -32.49 10.71
N PHE A 159 -1.95 -31.42 11.48
CA PHE A 159 -2.24 -31.47 12.91
C PHE A 159 -3.72 -31.75 13.25
N GLY A 160 -4.56 -32.03 12.25
CA GLY A 160 -5.96 -32.39 12.45
C GLY A 160 -6.93 -31.21 12.56
N GLU A 161 -6.49 -29.97 12.31
CA GLU A 161 -7.39 -28.82 12.19
C GLU A 161 -8.19 -28.92 10.88
N SER A 162 -9.47 -28.53 10.90
CA SER A 162 -10.28 -28.50 9.68
C SER A 162 -9.78 -27.43 8.70
N LEU A 163 -9.84 -27.72 7.40
CA LEU A 163 -9.49 -26.77 6.34
C LEU A 163 -10.31 -25.47 6.45
N GLU A 164 -11.58 -25.58 6.84
CA GLU A 164 -12.49 -24.46 7.06
C GLU A 164 -11.97 -23.50 8.14
N GLN A 165 -11.48 -24.04 9.27
CA GLN A 165 -10.92 -23.24 10.35
C GLN A 165 -9.61 -22.57 9.94
N ALA A 166 -8.73 -23.31 9.24
CA ALA A 166 -7.47 -22.76 8.75
C ALA A 166 -7.70 -21.63 7.73
N LEU A 167 -8.67 -21.80 6.82
CA LEU A 167 -9.04 -20.81 5.81
C LEU A 167 -9.72 -19.57 6.41
N LEU A 168 -10.61 -19.76 7.40
CA LEU A 168 -11.21 -18.64 8.15
C LEU A 168 -10.16 -17.86 8.94
N ASP A 169 -9.14 -18.54 9.47
CA ASP A 169 -8.05 -17.84 10.15
C ASP A 169 -7.17 -17.06 9.17
N PHE A 170 -6.89 -17.63 7.98
CA PHE A 170 -6.24 -16.91 6.89
C PHE A 170 -7.04 -15.67 6.48
N SER A 171 -8.35 -15.78 6.28
CA SER A 171 -9.18 -14.65 5.86
C SER A 171 -9.17 -13.50 6.88
N ARG A 172 -9.24 -13.81 8.18
CA ARG A 172 -9.10 -12.83 9.26
C ARG A 172 -7.74 -12.14 9.27
N ARG A 173 -6.64 -12.87 9.03
CA ARG A 173 -5.29 -12.29 8.96
C ARG A 173 -5.05 -11.49 7.69
N ALA A 174 -5.64 -11.91 6.58
CA ALA A 174 -5.58 -11.24 5.28
C ALA A 174 -6.30 -9.88 5.33
N CYS A 175 -7.46 -9.82 6.01
CA CYS A 175 -8.31 -8.63 6.09
C CYS A 175 -8.64 -8.07 4.70
N MET A 176 -9.00 -8.98 3.78
CA MET A 176 -9.33 -8.71 2.39
C MET A 176 -10.69 -9.32 2.05
N ASP A 177 -11.55 -8.53 1.43
CA ASP A 177 -12.94 -8.91 1.17
C ASP A 177 -13.04 -10.18 0.31
N ASP A 178 -12.19 -10.30 -0.71
CA ASP A 178 -12.23 -11.44 -1.64
C ASP A 178 -11.91 -12.78 -0.94
N ILE A 179 -10.96 -12.77 0.00
CA ILE A 179 -10.57 -13.97 0.77
C ILE A 179 -11.60 -14.28 1.85
N ALA A 180 -12.17 -13.25 2.50
CA ALA A 180 -13.24 -13.41 3.48
C ALA A 180 -14.49 -14.00 2.85
N GLN A 181 -14.94 -13.43 1.72
CA GLN A 181 -16.09 -13.93 0.98
C GLN A 181 -15.87 -15.36 0.49
N PHE A 182 -14.67 -15.70 0.00
CA PHE A 182 -14.36 -17.08 -0.36
C PHE A 182 -14.47 -18.03 0.84
N ALA A 183 -13.85 -17.69 1.98
CA ALA A 183 -13.85 -18.54 3.16
C ALA A 183 -15.28 -18.82 3.67
N ASP A 184 -16.15 -17.80 3.66
CA ASP A 184 -17.55 -17.92 4.08
C ASP A 184 -18.38 -18.80 3.14
N VAL A 185 -18.25 -18.57 1.83
CA VAL A 185 -18.96 -19.37 0.81
C VAL A 185 -18.45 -20.80 0.81
N PHE A 186 -17.13 -21.00 0.94
CA PHE A 186 -16.50 -22.32 1.04
C PHE A 186 -17.01 -23.11 2.25
N ALA A 187 -16.98 -22.50 3.45
CA ALA A 187 -17.45 -23.15 4.67
C ALA A 187 -18.94 -23.50 4.60
N THR A 188 -19.75 -22.64 3.98
CA THR A 188 -21.18 -22.88 3.76
C THR A 188 -21.40 -24.04 2.79
N CYS A 189 -20.72 -24.01 1.64
CA CYS A 189 -20.85 -25.01 0.59
C CYS A 189 -20.40 -26.41 1.05
N LYS A 190 -19.30 -26.49 1.81
CA LYS A 190 -18.81 -27.76 2.37
C LYS A 190 -19.79 -28.38 3.39
N ARG A 191 -20.49 -27.56 4.17
CA ARG A 191 -21.54 -28.03 5.10
C ARG A 191 -22.83 -28.44 4.41
N SER A 192 -23.22 -27.73 3.35
CA SER A 192 -24.44 -28.02 2.60
C SER A 192 -24.28 -29.11 1.53
N GLY A 193 -23.05 -29.58 1.28
CA GLY A 193 -22.75 -30.55 0.21
C GLY A 193 -22.90 -29.97 -1.20
N GLY A 194 -22.67 -28.67 -1.36
CA GLY A 194 -22.77 -28.00 -2.67
C GLY A 194 -21.57 -28.29 -3.56
N ASP A 195 -21.61 -27.77 -4.79
CA ASP A 195 -20.52 -27.90 -5.75
C ASP A 195 -19.36 -26.94 -5.42
N LEU A 196 -18.34 -27.48 -4.75
CA LEU A 196 -17.13 -26.73 -4.41
C LEU A 196 -16.30 -26.33 -5.65
N VAL A 197 -16.36 -27.11 -6.74
CA VAL A 197 -15.67 -26.79 -8.00
C VAL A 197 -16.25 -25.49 -8.55
N GLU A 198 -17.58 -25.39 -8.61
CA GLU A 198 -18.27 -24.21 -9.09
C GLU A 198 -17.99 -22.99 -8.20
N VAL A 199 -18.00 -23.15 -6.87
CA VAL A 199 -17.67 -22.07 -5.93
C VAL A 199 -16.25 -21.53 -6.16
N ILE A 200 -15.26 -22.42 -6.25
CA ILE A 200 -13.85 -22.03 -6.43
C ILE A 200 -13.66 -21.37 -7.80
N ARG A 201 -14.24 -21.94 -8.86
CA ARG A 201 -14.14 -21.42 -10.22
C ARG A 201 -14.80 -20.04 -10.35
N ARG A 202 -16.01 -19.86 -9.81
CA ARG A 202 -16.68 -18.54 -9.77
C ARG A 202 -15.86 -17.52 -9.01
N THR A 203 -15.31 -17.89 -7.85
CA THR A 203 -14.48 -16.98 -7.06
C THR A 203 -13.23 -16.56 -7.82
N SER A 204 -12.51 -17.51 -8.44
CA SER A 204 -11.32 -17.21 -9.25
C SER A 204 -11.66 -16.27 -10.42
N GLN A 205 -12.79 -16.52 -11.10
CA GLN A 205 -13.29 -15.68 -12.18
C GLN A 205 -13.63 -14.26 -11.69
N THR A 206 -14.41 -14.11 -10.61
CA THR A 206 -14.79 -12.81 -10.05
C THR A 206 -13.57 -11.99 -9.60
N ILE A 207 -12.59 -12.62 -8.95
CA ILE A 207 -11.33 -11.95 -8.59
C ILE A 207 -10.58 -11.53 -9.86
N GLY A 208 -10.58 -12.37 -10.90
CA GLY A 208 -9.99 -12.06 -12.19
C GLY A 208 -10.61 -10.83 -12.85
N GLU A 209 -11.93 -10.82 -13.02
CA GLU A 209 -12.68 -9.70 -13.59
C GLU A 209 -12.42 -8.41 -12.80
N LYS A 210 -12.38 -8.49 -11.46
CA LYS A 210 -12.06 -7.35 -10.59
C LYS A 210 -10.64 -6.82 -10.83
N LEU A 211 -9.66 -7.70 -10.97
CA LEU A 211 -8.26 -7.32 -11.24
C LEU A 211 -8.09 -6.68 -12.62
N ASP A 212 -8.79 -7.20 -13.64
CA ASP A 212 -8.76 -6.65 -14.99
C ASP A 212 -9.35 -5.23 -15.01
N ILE A 213 -10.51 -5.04 -14.35
CA ILE A 213 -11.11 -3.71 -14.16
C ILE A 213 -10.16 -2.77 -13.41
N GLN A 214 -9.51 -3.25 -12.35
CA GLN A 214 -8.54 -2.44 -11.60
C GLN A 214 -7.33 -2.05 -12.45
N GLN A 215 -6.87 -2.94 -13.33
CA GLN A 215 -5.78 -2.67 -14.27
C GLN A 215 -6.19 -1.60 -15.29
N ASP A 216 -7.38 -1.70 -15.88
CA ASP A 216 -7.90 -0.69 -16.82
C ASP A 216 -8.03 0.67 -16.14
N ILE A 217 -8.56 0.71 -14.91
CA ILE A 217 -8.63 1.92 -14.08
C ILE A 217 -7.22 2.46 -13.82
N ALA A 218 -6.25 1.61 -13.48
CA ALA A 218 -4.88 2.02 -13.18
C ALA A 218 -4.19 2.63 -14.40
N VAL A 219 -4.39 2.08 -15.59
CA VAL A 219 -3.88 2.62 -16.86
C VAL A 219 -4.49 3.99 -17.15
N MET A 220 -5.81 4.11 -17.03
CA MET A 220 -6.52 5.38 -17.24
C MET A 220 -6.08 6.47 -16.25
N ILE A 221 -5.90 6.10 -14.97
CA ILE A 221 -5.41 7.01 -13.93
C ILE A 221 -3.94 7.37 -14.16
N ALA A 222 -3.10 6.45 -14.66
CA ALA A 222 -1.69 6.74 -14.93
C ALA A 222 -1.52 7.87 -15.96
N GLN A 223 -2.33 7.87 -17.02
CA GLN A 223 -2.36 8.97 -17.98
C GLN A 223 -2.76 10.30 -17.33
N LYS A 224 -3.82 10.31 -16.50
CA LYS A 224 -4.27 11.51 -15.78
C LYS A 224 -3.27 11.99 -14.72
N ARG A 225 -2.53 11.07 -14.09
CA ARG A 225 -1.40 11.38 -13.20
C ARG A 225 -0.29 12.11 -13.93
N PHE A 226 0.04 11.67 -15.14
CA PHE A 226 1.08 12.29 -15.93
C PHE A 226 0.66 13.71 -16.37
N GLU A 227 -0.56 13.86 -16.90
CA GLU A 227 -1.14 15.14 -17.31
C GLU A 227 -1.18 16.14 -16.14
N SER A 228 -1.71 15.73 -14.99
CA SER A 228 -1.77 16.58 -13.79
C SER A 228 -0.38 16.96 -13.25
N ARG A 229 0.60 16.05 -13.32
CA ARG A 229 1.98 16.34 -12.90
C ARG A 229 2.64 17.39 -13.80
N ILE A 230 2.40 17.32 -15.11
CA ILE A 230 2.86 18.37 -16.04
C ILE A 230 2.19 19.69 -15.69
N MET A 231 0.86 19.72 -15.58
CA MET A 231 0.11 20.94 -15.29
C MET A 231 0.57 21.61 -14.00
N MET A 232 0.91 20.82 -12.97
CA MET A 232 1.46 21.35 -11.72
C MET A 232 2.91 21.78 -11.78
N ALA A 233 3.70 21.29 -12.74
CA ALA A 233 5.06 21.76 -12.96
C ALA A 233 5.11 23.11 -13.69
N VAL A 234 4.10 23.42 -14.53
CA VAL A 234 4.07 24.63 -15.37
C VAL A 234 4.32 25.93 -14.58
N PRO A 235 3.64 26.21 -13.46
CA PRO A 235 3.86 27.46 -12.73
C PRO A 235 5.29 27.61 -12.20
N PHE A 236 5.90 26.51 -11.77
CA PHE A 236 7.29 26.50 -11.29
C PHE A 236 8.27 26.74 -12.43
N VAL A 237 8.10 26.05 -13.55
CA VAL A 237 8.95 26.22 -14.74
C VAL A 237 8.83 27.65 -15.29
N PHE A 238 7.61 28.17 -15.36
CA PHE A 238 7.36 29.55 -15.79
C PHE A 238 7.99 30.58 -14.85
N LEU A 239 7.85 30.41 -13.53
CA LEU A 239 8.46 31.30 -12.54
C LEU A 239 10.00 31.26 -12.60
N ALA A 240 10.59 30.07 -12.76
CA ALA A 240 12.03 29.89 -12.93
C ALA A 240 12.52 30.59 -14.20
N PHE A 241 11.83 30.37 -15.33
CA PHE A 241 12.15 30.99 -16.61
C PHE A 241 12.08 32.51 -16.53
N MET A 242 11.00 33.06 -15.99
CA MET A 242 10.83 34.52 -15.87
C MET A 242 11.86 35.14 -14.92
N SER A 243 12.22 34.45 -13.83
CA SER A 243 13.24 34.95 -12.89
C SER A 243 14.62 35.04 -13.54
N PHE A 244 14.93 34.17 -14.53
CA PHE A 244 16.18 34.22 -15.29
C PHE A 244 16.13 35.18 -16.48
N ALA A 245 15.02 35.17 -17.23
CA ALA A 245 14.89 35.96 -18.46
C ALA A 245 14.62 37.45 -18.20
N ALA A 246 13.90 37.80 -17.14
CA ALA A 246 13.50 39.16 -16.82
C ALA A 246 13.49 39.41 -15.30
N PRO A 247 14.67 39.45 -14.65
CA PRO A 247 14.77 39.62 -13.19
C PRO A 247 14.15 40.94 -12.70
N ASP A 248 14.31 42.03 -13.46
CA ASP A 248 13.77 43.35 -13.11
C ASP A 248 12.22 43.35 -13.09
N TYR A 249 11.59 42.52 -13.91
CA TYR A 249 10.13 42.36 -13.93
C TYR A 249 9.63 41.60 -12.70
N MET A 250 10.42 40.66 -12.18
CA MET A 250 10.07 39.86 -11.01
C MET A 250 10.42 40.53 -9.67
N ALA A 251 11.30 41.55 -9.67
CA ALA A 251 11.74 42.23 -8.45
C ALA A 251 10.60 42.76 -7.55
N PRO A 252 9.52 43.38 -8.06
CA PRO A 252 8.39 43.82 -7.23
C PRO A 252 7.61 42.70 -6.55
N LEU A 253 7.71 41.47 -7.08
CA LEU A 253 7.03 40.29 -6.54
C LEU A 253 7.70 39.81 -5.24
N TYR A 254 8.98 40.10 -5.06
CA TYR A 254 9.77 39.73 -3.89
C TYR A 254 9.85 40.85 -2.83
N GLY A 255 8.78 41.64 -2.68
CA GLY A 255 8.70 42.69 -1.68
C GLY A 255 7.27 43.11 -1.33
N GLY A 256 7.05 43.55 -0.08
CA GLY A 256 5.77 44.11 0.39
C GLY A 256 4.55 43.23 0.07
N ILE A 257 3.64 43.75 -0.78
CA ILE A 257 2.41 43.06 -1.21
C ILE A 257 2.69 41.86 -2.13
N GLY A 258 3.86 41.81 -2.79
CA GLY A 258 4.25 40.70 -3.67
C GLY A 258 4.32 39.36 -2.94
N TYR A 259 4.79 39.34 -1.68
CA TYR A 259 4.77 38.13 -0.85
C TYR A 259 3.36 37.65 -0.54
N VAL A 260 2.40 38.55 -0.38
CA VAL A 260 0.98 38.20 -0.16
C VAL A 260 0.41 37.53 -1.41
N LEU A 261 0.72 38.07 -2.60
CA LEU A 261 0.33 37.49 -3.89
C LEU A 261 0.95 36.11 -4.13
N LEU A 262 2.25 35.95 -3.87
CA LEU A 262 2.96 34.67 -3.96
C LEU A 262 2.35 33.63 -3.01
N THR A 263 2.05 34.04 -1.77
CA THR A 263 1.42 33.16 -0.78
C THR A 263 0.02 32.74 -1.22
N ALA A 264 -0.80 33.67 -1.72
CA ALA A 264 -2.13 33.36 -2.25
C ALA A 264 -2.07 32.41 -3.45
N ALA A 265 -1.15 32.64 -4.39
CA ALA A 265 -0.93 31.77 -5.54
C ALA A 265 -0.50 30.35 -5.11
N LEU A 266 0.41 30.25 -4.14
CA LEU A 266 0.86 28.98 -3.61
C LEU A 266 -0.27 28.22 -2.88
N LEU A 267 -1.13 28.92 -2.14
CA LEU A 267 -2.29 28.33 -1.48
C LEU A 267 -3.31 27.79 -2.50
N ILE A 268 -3.58 28.54 -3.57
CA ILE A 268 -4.46 28.08 -4.66
C ILE A 268 -3.85 26.85 -5.34
N LEU A 269 -2.54 26.86 -5.62
CA LEU A 269 -1.85 25.72 -6.22
C LEU A 269 -1.89 24.50 -5.29
N GLY A 270 -1.71 24.70 -3.99
CA GLY A 270 -1.86 23.65 -2.96
C GLY A 270 -3.28 23.09 -2.88
N LEU A 271 -4.30 23.95 -2.99
CA LEU A 271 -5.70 23.53 -3.03
C LEU A 271 -5.99 22.69 -4.29
N CYS A 272 -5.52 23.15 -5.46
CA CYS A 272 -5.61 22.38 -6.70
C CYS A 272 -4.93 21.00 -6.58
N TYR A 273 -3.72 20.95 -5.99
CA TYR A 273 -3.01 19.70 -5.71
C TYR A 273 -3.83 18.77 -4.80
N ALA A 274 -4.40 19.30 -3.71
CA ALA A 274 -5.21 18.55 -2.77
C ALA A 274 -6.49 17.99 -3.42
N LEU A 275 -7.17 18.80 -4.24
CA LEU A 275 -8.35 18.37 -4.99
C LEU A 275 -7.99 17.28 -6.01
N MET A 276 -6.87 17.41 -6.70
CA MET A 276 -6.38 16.38 -7.64
C MET A 276 -6.11 15.05 -6.93
N ILE A 277 -5.43 15.05 -5.78
CA ILE A 277 -5.22 13.81 -5.02
C ILE A 277 -6.55 13.21 -4.56
N ARG A 278 -7.47 14.04 -4.04
CA ARG A 278 -8.79 13.58 -3.59
C ARG A 278 -9.54 12.87 -4.71
N ILE A 279 -9.66 13.50 -5.88
CA ILE A 279 -10.37 12.94 -7.04
C ILE A 279 -9.74 11.63 -7.47
N MET A 280 -8.40 11.59 -7.50
CA MET A 280 -7.65 10.43 -7.96
C MET A 280 -7.62 9.26 -6.98
N ASN A 281 -7.84 9.51 -5.69
CA ASN A 281 -7.86 8.49 -4.65
C ASN A 281 -9.26 7.88 -4.43
N ILE A 282 -10.33 8.50 -4.96
CA ILE A 282 -11.72 8.01 -4.80
C ILE A 282 -11.99 6.71 -5.57
N ARG A 283 -11.16 6.38 -6.55
CA ARG A 283 -11.38 5.25 -7.47
C ARG A 283 -10.49 4.03 -7.19
N MET A 284 -9.74 4.04 -6.08
CA MET A 284 -8.97 2.88 -5.57
C MET A 284 -9.59 2.33 -4.30
#